data_AF-A0A9E4F1S6-F1
#
_entry.id   AF-A0A9E4F1S6-F1
#
_cell.length_a   1.000
_cell.length_b   1.000
_cell.length_c   1.000
_cell.angle_alpha   90.00
_cell.angle_beta   90.00
_cell.angle_gamma   90.00
#
_symmetry.space_group_name_H-M   'P 1'
#
loop_
_entity.id
_entity.type
_entity.pdbx_description
1 polymer ?
#
loop_
_entity_poly.entity_id
_entity_poly.type
_entity_poly.pdbx_seq_one_letter_code
_entity_poly.pdbx_strand_id
1 'polypeptide(L)' 'VLIETENPSGPFGAKGLGEMAQLGTSAAIGNAIYDAVGVRITSLPITPEKVLAALNEKNGG' A
#
# COMPACT_ATOMS: atom_id res chain seq x y z
N VAL A 1 -13.97 13.19 -0.33
CA VAL A 1 -14.77 13.39 0.91
C VAL A 1 -13.84 13.14 2.08
N LEU A 2 -13.77 14.05 3.06
CA LEU A 2 -13.07 13.81 4.31
C LEU A 2 -14.03 13.16 5.29
N ILE A 3 -13.54 12.18 6.05
CA ILE A 3 -14.34 11.50 7.07
C ILE A 3 -13.99 12.09 8.43
N GLU A 4 -14.99 12.66 9.08
CA GLU A 4 -14.88 13.23 10.42
C GLU A 4 -15.45 12.26 11.44
N THR A 5 -14.69 12.03 12.51
CA THR A 5 -15.12 11.26 13.67
C THR A 5 -14.55 11.93 14.91
N GLU A 6 -15.35 12.03 15.98
CA GLU A 6 -14.97 12.76 17.19
C GLU A 6 -13.73 12.12 17.86
N ASN A 7 -12.84 12.98 18.38
CA ASN A 7 -11.75 12.61 19.29
C ASN A 7 -11.92 13.37 20.61
N PRO A 8 -12.42 12.74 21.69
CA PRO A 8 -12.63 13.42 22.96
C PRO A 8 -11.36 14.04 23.57
N SER A 9 -10.18 13.54 23.18
CA SER A 9 -8.89 14.02 23.67
C SER A 9 -8.24 15.08 22.77
N GLY A 10 -8.77 15.32 21.57
CA GLY A 10 -8.21 16.27 20.60
C GLY A 10 -8.90 17.64 20.68
N PRO A 11 -8.17 18.75 20.47
CA PRO A 11 -8.80 20.07 20.41
C PRO A 11 -9.82 20.09 19.26
N PHE A 12 -11.05 20.50 19.56
CA PHE A 12 -12.16 20.52 18.60
C PHE A 12 -12.46 19.15 17.94
N GLY A 13 -12.10 18.04 18.59
CA GLY A 13 -12.27 16.70 18.02
C GLY A 13 -11.21 16.29 16.98
N ALA A 14 -10.14 17.08 16.81
CA ALA A 14 -9.12 16.84 15.79
C ALA A 14 -8.29 15.56 16.02
N LYS A 15 -7.82 14.99 14.91
CA LYS A 15 -6.92 13.81 14.85
C LYS A 15 -5.75 14.13 13.94
N GLY A 16 -4.59 13.52 14.21
CA GLY A 16 -3.41 13.64 13.34
C GLY A 16 -3.63 12.91 12.01
N LEU A 17 -3.28 13.53 10.89
CA LEU A 17 -3.45 12.97 9.53
C LEU A 17 -2.14 12.85 8.74
N GLY A 18 -1.10 13.61 9.08
CA GLY A 18 0.09 13.77 8.24
C GLY A 18 0.77 12.47 7.82
N GLU A 19 0.87 11.50 8.71
CA GLU A 19 1.52 10.20 8.43
C GLU A 19 0.54 9.14 7.90
N MET A 20 -0.75 9.26 8.25
CA MET A 20 -1.77 8.25 7.97
C MET A 20 -1.97 8.00 6.48
N ALA A 21 -1.86 9.07 5.67
CA ALA A 21 -1.95 8.96 4.22
C ALA A 21 -0.83 8.10 3.62
N GLN A 22 0.35 8.07 4.25
CA GLN A 22 1.52 7.35 3.74
C GLN A 22 1.59 5.89 4.20
N LEU A 23 1.04 5.56 5.37
CA LEU A 23 1.13 4.21 5.97
C LEU A 23 0.64 3.11 5.02
N GLY A 24 -0.42 3.38 4.26
CA GLY A 24 -1.05 2.40 3.37
C GLY A 24 -0.50 2.37 1.94
N THR A 25 0.30 3.36 1.52
CA THR A 25 0.63 3.58 0.10
C THR A 25 1.37 2.38 -0.51
N SER A 26 2.44 1.92 0.14
CA SER A 26 3.25 0.80 -0.37
C SER A 26 2.46 -0.52 -0.40
N ALA A 27 1.63 -0.77 0.62
CA ALA A 27 0.76 -1.93 0.69
C ALA A 27 -0.33 -1.90 -0.40
N ALA A 28 -0.94 -0.73 -0.64
CA ALA A 28 -1.94 -0.55 -1.70
C ALA A 28 -1.34 -0.84 -3.09
N ILE A 29 -0.14 -0.34 -3.37
CA ILE A 29 0.58 -0.63 -4.62
C ILE A 29 0.89 -2.13 -4.73
N GLY A 30 1.39 -2.76 -3.66
CA GLY A 30 1.67 -4.20 -3.66
C GLY A 30 0.42 -5.06 -3.88
N ASN A 31 -0.73 -4.65 -3.33
CA ASN A 31 -2.02 -5.29 -3.56
C ASN A 31 -2.51 -5.10 -4.99
N ALA A 32 -2.35 -3.91 -5.57
CA ALA A 32 -2.72 -3.64 -6.96
C ALA A 32 -1.89 -4.47 -7.96
N ILE A 33 -0.60 -4.68 -7.68
CA ILE A 33 0.25 -5.56 -8.51
C ILE A 33 -0.26 -7.00 -8.43
N TYR A 34 -0.56 -7.50 -7.22
CA TYR A 34 -1.12 -8.84 -7.07
C TYR A 34 -2.46 -9.00 -7.78
N ASP A 35 -3.36 -8.01 -7.68
CA ASP A 35 -4.64 -8.00 -8.39
C ASP A 35 -4.46 -8.04 -9.91
N ALA A 36 -3.55 -7.22 -10.45
CA ALA A 36 -3.33 -7.07 -11.88
C ALA A 36 -2.66 -8.30 -12.54
N VAL A 37 -1.68 -8.91 -11.87
CA VAL A 37 -0.82 -9.94 -12.50
C VAL A 37 -0.64 -11.20 -11.66
N GLY A 38 -1.22 -11.27 -10.47
CA GLY A 38 -1.21 -12.47 -9.62
C GLY A 38 0.15 -12.81 -9.00
N VAL A 39 1.10 -11.88 -8.97
CA VAL A 39 2.39 -12.07 -8.27
C VAL A 39 2.44 -11.22 -7.01
N ARG A 40 3.06 -11.75 -5.95
CA ARG A 40 3.13 -11.08 -4.64
C ARG A 40 4.57 -10.63 -4.36
N ILE A 41 4.80 -9.32 -4.34
CA ILE A 41 6.09 -8.75 -3.95
C ILE A 41 6.01 -8.29 -2.48
N THR A 42 6.84 -8.87 -1.62
CA THR A 42 6.89 -8.56 -0.17
C THR A 42 8.14 -7.81 0.26
N SER A 43 9.03 -7.47 -0.68
CA SER A 43 10.24 -6.68 -0.40
C SER A 43 10.17 -5.31 -1.08
N LEU A 44 10.28 -4.25 -0.29
CA LEU A 44 10.38 -2.88 -0.78
C LEU A 44 11.83 -2.50 -1.14
N PRO A 45 12.05 -1.52 -2.03
CA PRO A 45 11.05 -0.97 -2.96
C PRO A 45 10.60 -2.04 -3.98
N ILE A 46 9.38 -1.88 -4.50
CA ILE A 46 8.87 -2.75 -5.58
C ILE A 46 9.43 -2.23 -6.90
N THR A 47 10.56 -2.79 -7.33
CA THR A 47 11.23 -2.39 -8.57
C THR A 47 10.72 -3.20 -9.76
N PRO A 48 10.83 -2.68 -11.00
CA PRO A 48 10.48 -3.43 -12.21
C PRO A 48 11.16 -4.79 -12.32
N GLU A 49 12.43 -4.89 -11.89
CA GLU A 49 13.20 -6.14 -11.95
C GLU A 49 12.61 -7.21 -11.03
N LYS A 50 12.15 -6.83 -9.82
CA LYS A 50 11.48 -7.76 -8.90
C LYS A 50 10.14 -8.23 -9.44
N VAL A 51 9.39 -7.33 -10.09
CA VAL A 51 8.12 -7.69 -10.74
C VAL A 51 8.37 -8.65 -11.91
N LEU A 52 9.35 -8.35 -12.77
CA LEU A 52 9.72 -9.20 -13.90
C LEU A 52 10.21 -10.58 -13.45
N ALA A 53 11.05 -10.65 -12.41
CA ALA A 53 11.51 -11.92 -11.86
C ALA A 53 10.34 -12.78 -11.35
N ALA A 54 9.42 -12.19 -10.59
CA ALA A 54 8.24 -12.90 -10.08
C ALA A 54 7.29 -13.34 -11.21
N LEU A 55 7.16 -12.56 -12.28
CA LEU A 55 6.40 -12.94 -13.47
C LEU A 55 7.03 -14.13 -14.19
N ASN A 56 8.36 -14.15 -14.33
CA ASN A 56 9.08 -15.27 -14.93
C ASN A 56 8.91 -16.55 -14.09
N GLU A 57 9.09 -16.46 -12.78
CA GLU A 57 8.85 -17.59 -11.87
C GLU A 57 7.42 -18.13 -11.98
N LYS A 58 6.43 -17.23 -12.02
CA LYS A 58 5.01 -17.61 -12.21
C LYS A 58 4.75 -18.28 -13.55
N ASN A 59 5.38 -17.81 -14.63
CA ASN A 59 5.24 -18.36 -15.98
C ASN A 59 6.06 -19.63 -16.20
N GLY A 60 6.68 -20.17 -15.14
CA GLY A 60 7.45 -21.40 -15.18
C GLY A 60 8.79 -21.22 -15.87
N GLY A 61 9.54 -20.17 -15.48
CA GLY A 61 10.90 -19.87 -15.95
C GLY A 61 11.72 -21.08 -16.38
#